data_AF-A0A8D9BBU3-F1
#
_entry.id   AF-A0A8D9BBU3-F1
#
_cell.length_a   1.000
_cell.length_b   1.000
_cell.length_c   1.000
_cell.angle_alpha   90.00
_cell.angle_beta   90.00
_cell.angle_gamma   90.00
#
_symmetry.space_group_name_H-M   'P 1'
#
loop_
_entity.id
_entity.type
_entity.pdbx_description
1 polymer ?
#
loop_
_entity_poly.entity_id
_entity_poly.type
_entity_poly.pdbx_seq_one_letter_code
_entity_poly.pdbx_strand_id
1 'polypeptide(L)'
;MRFATGCNVDQLIKIDESCRSKSTEDPIKLFTADVFGMFGYAFADLQQYKWFKEKSLEEEKVNYSPLKDIVNIDLKSDEEFKKIALKNPVYLLFLVVQKFHQSQGRYPLPEHRAEDIETLKSTRSSLLEPLTQDPVAVLPDEYFTNIFSKLAPVCAITAGIVCQEVTAAISQKQVLFNNMFLFSPTTHIGYFFKATSSSAPEDTKSTTHITNIEMVDEIL
;
A
#
# COMPACT_ATOMS: atom_id res chain seq x y z
N MET A 1 17.11 -9.46 -0.20
CA MET A 1 15.65 -9.22 -0.33
C MET A 1 14.92 -9.91 0.82
N ARG A 2 13.81 -9.36 1.29
CA ARG A 2 12.95 -9.95 2.33
C ARG A 2 11.49 -9.90 1.89
N PHE A 3 10.74 -10.90 2.31
CA PHE A 3 9.30 -11.00 2.10
C PHE A 3 8.60 -11.11 3.45
N ALA A 4 7.53 -10.34 3.63
CA ALA A 4 6.66 -10.43 4.79
C ALA A 4 5.21 -10.62 4.31
N THR A 5 4.50 -11.57 4.89
CA THR A 5 3.08 -11.83 4.62
C THR A 5 2.42 -12.24 5.94
N GLY A 6 1.11 -12.07 6.06
CA GLY A 6 0.37 -12.43 7.28
C GLY A 6 0.81 -11.68 8.54
N CYS A 7 1.50 -10.56 8.40
CA CYS A 7 1.95 -9.71 9.50
C CYS A 7 0.96 -8.55 9.69
N ASN A 8 0.80 -8.07 10.92
CA ASN A 8 0.09 -6.81 11.15
C ASN A 8 0.96 -5.61 10.75
N VAL A 9 0.34 -4.45 10.56
CA VAL A 9 1.04 -3.28 10.04
C VAL A 9 2.17 -2.79 10.96
N ASP A 10 2.05 -2.93 12.28
CA ASP A 10 3.11 -2.53 13.21
C ASP A 10 4.34 -3.46 13.09
N GLN A 11 4.10 -4.75 12.86
CA GLN A 11 5.16 -5.72 12.56
C GLN A 11 5.81 -5.39 11.21
N LEU A 12 5.01 -5.08 10.18
CA LEU A 12 5.51 -4.72 8.86
C LEU A 12 6.36 -3.44 8.91
N ILE A 13 5.92 -2.40 9.65
CA ILE A 13 6.69 -1.17 9.87
C ILE A 13 8.03 -1.50 10.54
N LYS A 14 8.04 -2.31 11.59
CA LYS A 14 9.29 -2.72 12.27
C LYS A 14 10.21 -3.51 11.35
N ILE A 15 9.66 -4.37 10.51
CA ILE A 15 10.43 -5.14 9.51
C ILE A 15 11.04 -4.18 8.49
N ASP A 16 10.28 -3.21 7.99
CA ASP A 16 10.72 -2.20 7.03
C ASP A 16 11.83 -1.30 7.60
N GLU A 17 11.60 -0.75 8.79
CA GLU A 17 12.61 0.01 9.54
C GLU A 17 13.89 -0.82 9.77
N SER A 18 13.75 -2.12 10.10
CA SER A 18 14.90 -3.02 10.22
C SER A 18 15.65 -3.20 8.89
N CYS A 19 14.94 -3.27 7.76
CA CYS A 19 15.56 -3.35 6.43
C CYS A 19 16.35 -2.06 6.09
N ARG A 20 15.80 -0.89 6.45
CA ARG A 20 16.40 0.43 6.26
C ARG A 20 17.55 0.74 7.20
N SER A 21 17.51 0.25 8.44
CA SER A 21 18.54 0.51 9.47
C SER A 21 19.90 -0.08 9.14
N LYS A 22 19.95 -1.06 8.24
CA LYS A 22 21.19 -1.71 7.83
C LYS A 22 21.83 -0.87 6.72
N SER A 23 22.86 -0.13 7.08
CA SER A 23 23.71 0.56 6.11
C SER A 23 24.55 -0.47 5.37
N THR A 24 24.17 -0.75 4.13
CA THR A 24 24.88 -1.64 3.21
C THR A 24 24.96 -1.00 1.83
N GLU A 25 26.01 -1.30 1.07
CA GLU A 25 26.13 -0.85 -0.33
C GLU A 25 24.99 -1.39 -1.21
N ASP A 26 24.44 -2.56 -0.88
CA ASP A 26 23.19 -3.09 -1.45
C ASP A 26 22.08 -3.09 -0.38
N PRO A 27 21.11 -2.16 -0.43
CA PRO A 27 20.05 -2.07 0.56
C PRO A 27 19.15 -3.31 0.55
N ILE A 28 18.67 -3.70 1.73
CA ILE A 28 17.71 -4.80 1.84
C ILE A 28 16.36 -4.34 1.28
N LYS A 29 16.04 -4.87 0.10
CA LYS A 29 14.74 -4.74 -0.58
C LYS A 29 13.66 -5.51 0.18
N LEU A 30 12.58 -4.85 0.57
CA LEU A 30 11.41 -5.45 1.22
C LEU A 30 10.23 -5.51 0.23
N PHE A 31 9.55 -6.65 0.25
CA PHE A 31 8.22 -6.80 -0.34
C PHE A 31 7.25 -7.33 0.72
N THR A 32 6.04 -6.78 0.77
CA THR A 32 4.93 -7.38 1.53
C THR A 32 3.69 -7.49 0.67
N ALA A 33 2.92 -8.54 0.87
CA ALA A 33 1.69 -8.76 0.14
C ALA A 33 0.74 -9.65 0.95
N ASP A 34 -0.55 -9.38 0.86
CA ASP A 34 -1.59 -10.25 1.40
C ASP A 34 -2.86 -10.12 0.57
N VAL A 35 -3.75 -11.10 0.76
CA VAL A 35 -5.04 -11.21 0.09
C VAL A 35 -6.13 -11.41 1.12
N PHE A 36 -7.23 -10.69 0.92
CA PHE A 36 -8.44 -10.72 1.75
C PHE A 36 -9.64 -10.78 0.81
N GLY A 37 -10.23 -11.97 0.66
CA GLY A 37 -11.29 -12.23 -0.29
C GLY A 37 -10.88 -11.88 -1.72
N MET A 38 -11.63 -10.96 -2.31
CA MET A 38 -11.40 -10.41 -3.64
C MET A 38 -10.45 -9.20 -3.65
N PHE A 39 -9.99 -8.74 -2.49
CA PHE A 39 -9.03 -7.65 -2.35
C PHE A 39 -7.61 -8.23 -2.19
N GLY A 40 -6.63 -7.64 -2.86
CA GLY A 40 -5.23 -7.99 -2.71
C GLY A 40 -4.36 -6.74 -2.67
N TYR A 41 -3.27 -6.77 -1.92
CA TYR A 41 -2.27 -5.71 -1.96
C TYR A 41 -0.85 -6.27 -2.08
N ALA A 42 0.02 -5.46 -2.68
CA ALA A 42 1.45 -5.61 -2.55
C ALA A 42 2.09 -4.25 -2.30
N PHE A 43 3.17 -4.24 -1.54
CA PHE A 43 4.02 -3.10 -1.24
C PHE A 43 5.46 -3.48 -1.52
N ALA A 44 6.23 -2.51 -2.01
CA ALA A 44 7.65 -2.64 -2.22
C ALA A 44 8.38 -1.45 -1.56
N ASP A 45 9.48 -1.75 -0.87
CA ASP A 45 10.45 -0.77 -0.41
C ASP A 45 11.86 -1.21 -0.78
N LEU A 46 12.41 -0.57 -1.80
CA LEU A 46 13.76 -0.83 -2.28
C LEU A 46 14.75 0.26 -1.84
N GLN A 47 14.31 1.17 -0.95
CA GLN A 47 15.09 2.30 -0.46
C GLN A 47 15.57 3.18 -1.62
N GLN A 48 16.89 3.37 -1.80
CA GLN A 48 17.43 3.94 -3.03
C GLN A 48 17.73 2.83 -4.03
N TYR A 49 16.76 2.54 -4.90
CA TYR A 49 16.89 1.52 -5.92
C TYR A 49 17.65 2.06 -7.14
N LYS A 50 18.58 1.27 -7.65
CA LYS A 50 19.34 1.55 -8.87
C LYS A 50 18.96 0.53 -9.94
N TRP A 51 18.70 1.03 -11.15
CA TRP A 51 18.44 0.20 -12.31
C TRP A 51 19.12 0.78 -13.56
N PHE A 52 19.37 -0.08 -14.54
CA PHE A 52 20.08 0.26 -15.77
C PHE A 52 19.12 0.21 -16.96
N LYS A 53 19.11 1.28 -17.73
CA LYS A 53 18.32 1.34 -18.96
C LYS A 53 18.98 0.46 -20.01
N GLU A 54 18.25 -0.57 -20.44
CA GLU A 54 18.76 -1.66 -21.29
C GLU A 54 19.49 -1.17 -22.57
N LYS A 55 19.09 0.00 -23.10
CA LYS A 55 19.66 0.57 -24.33
C LYS A 55 20.79 1.58 -24.12
N SER A 56 20.92 2.19 -22.96
CA SER A 56 21.89 3.28 -22.74
C SER A 56 22.93 3.01 -21.66
N LEU A 57 22.83 1.91 -20.90
CA LEU A 57 23.66 1.64 -19.71
C LEU A 57 23.62 2.78 -18.67
N GLU A 58 22.70 3.74 -18.83
CA GLU A 58 22.52 4.84 -17.90
C GLU A 58 21.90 4.29 -16.62
N GLU A 59 22.54 4.62 -15.49
CA GLU A 59 22.03 4.34 -14.15
C GLU A 59 20.96 5.37 -13.79
N GLU A 60 19.76 4.91 -13.46
CA GLU A 60 18.71 5.72 -12.87
C GLU A 60 18.46 5.30 -11.43
N LYS A 61 18.16 6.28 -10.56
CA LYS A 61 17.90 6.08 -9.14
C LYS A 61 16.47 6.42 -8.80
N VAL A 62 15.81 5.54 -8.06
CA VAL A 62 14.44 5.73 -7.59
C VAL A 62 14.43 5.61 -6.06
N ASN A 63 13.84 6.61 -5.40
CA ASN A 63 13.67 6.58 -3.95
C ASN A 63 12.28 6.06 -3.60
N TYR A 64 12.24 5.05 -2.74
CA TYR A 64 11.03 4.46 -2.19
C TYR A 64 10.71 5.10 -0.84
N SER A 65 9.42 5.37 -0.60
CA SER A 65 8.94 5.84 0.71
C SER A 65 8.75 4.65 1.67
N PRO A 66 9.05 4.79 2.97
CA PRO A 66 8.87 3.72 3.95
C PRO A 66 7.41 3.39 4.16
N LEU A 67 7.10 2.15 4.57
CA LEU A 67 5.72 1.70 4.79
C LEU A 67 4.98 2.57 5.81
N LYS A 68 5.70 3.05 6.83
CA LYS A 68 5.16 3.95 7.85
C LYS A 68 4.51 5.20 7.23
N ASP A 69 5.10 5.74 6.18
CA ASP A 69 4.62 6.95 5.53
C ASP A 69 3.40 6.66 4.64
N ILE A 70 3.34 5.46 4.06
CA ILE A 70 2.21 4.96 3.25
C ILE A 70 0.95 4.75 4.08
N VAL A 71 1.10 4.27 5.31
CA VAL A 71 -0.06 3.95 6.17
C VAL A 71 -0.52 5.12 7.05
N ASN A 72 0.34 6.14 7.24
CA ASN A 72 0.08 7.31 8.08
C ASN A 72 -0.09 8.61 7.25
N ILE A 73 -0.65 8.51 6.05
CA ILE A 73 -0.91 9.67 5.19
C ILE A 73 -1.88 10.64 5.87
N ASP A 74 -1.58 11.93 5.78
CA ASP A 74 -2.48 12.99 6.22
C ASP A 74 -3.58 13.24 5.17
N LEU A 75 -4.72 12.61 5.40
CA LEU A 75 -5.93 12.74 4.59
C LEU A 75 -6.47 14.17 4.50
N LYS A 76 -6.08 15.08 5.41
CA LYS A 76 -6.54 16.48 5.40
C LYS A 76 -5.69 17.37 4.52
N SER A 77 -4.38 17.19 4.51
CA SER A 77 -3.46 18.10 3.82
C SER A 77 -3.21 17.72 2.36
N ASP A 78 -3.36 16.44 2.02
CA ASP A 78 -3.01 15.93 0.69
C ASP A 78 -4.20 16.02 -0.28
N GLU A 79 -4.42 17.22 -0.85
CA GLU A 79 -5.47 17.50 -1.83
C GLU A 79 -5.42 16.61 -3.09
N GLU A 80 -4.23 16.11 -3.45
CA GLU A 80 -4.07 15.23 -4.60
C GLU A 80 -4.55 13.82 -4.27
N PHE A 81 -4.15 13.29 -3.11
CA PHE A 81 -4.69 12.04 -2.61
C PHE A 81 -6.19 12.10 -2.39
N LYS A 82 -6.75 13.22 -1.90
CA LYS A 82 -8.21 13.37 -1.78
C LYS A 82 -8.90 13.11 -3.11
N LYS A 83 -8.43 13.73 -4.20
CA LYS A 83 -9.02 13.54 -5.54
C LYS A 83 -8.92 12.11 -6.02
N ILE A 84 -7.81 11.44 -5.75
CA ILE A 84 -7.58 10.04 -6.13
C ILE A 84 -8.47 9.12 -5.30
N ALA A 85 -8.46 9.27 -3.98
CA ALA A 85 -9.23 8.47 -3.04
C ALA A 85 -10.75 8.59 -3.26
N LEU A 86 -11.23 9.77 -3.67
CA LEU A 86 -12.63 10.01 -4.04
C LEU A 86 -13.03 9.31 -5.35
N LYS A 87 -12.09 9.10 -6.28
CA LYS A 87 -12.34 8.42 -7.56
C LYS A 87 -12.10 6.91 -7.46
N ASN A 88 -11.16 6.50 -6.62
CA ASN A 88 -10.75 5.12 -6.45
C ASN A 88 -10.59 4.81 -4.95
N PRO A 89 -11.58 4.17 -4.33
CA PRO A 89 -11.59 3.96 -2.90
C PRO A 89 -10.73 2.77 -2.44
N VAL A 90 -10.05 2.07 -3.36
CA VAL A 90 -9.25 0.88 -3.03
C VAL A 90 -8.11 1.20 -2.05
N TYR A 91 -7.55 2.41 -2.11
CA TYR A 91 -6.53 2.85 -1.16
C TYR A 91 -7.12 3.11 0.22
N LEU A 92 -8.33 3.69 0.28
CA LEU A 92 -9.05 3.87 1.54
C LEU A 92 -9.42 2.51 2.15
N LEU A 93 -9.83 1.54 1.33
CA LEU A 93 -10.05 0.17 1.76
C LEU A 93 -8.78 -0.43 2.39
N PHE A 94 -7.62 -0.27 1.73
CA PHE A 94 -6.34 -0.71 2.29
C PHE A 94 -6.12 -0.12 3.70
N LEU A 95 -6.24 1.20 3.87
CA LEU A 95 -6.07 1.85 5.17
C LEU A 95 -7.08 1.36 6.22
N VAL A 96 -8.35 1.13 5.84
CA VAL A 96 -9.38 0.58 6.74
C VAL A 96 -9.02 -0.84 7.18
N VAL A 97 -8.58 -1.71 6.27
CA VAL A 97 -8.18 -3.09 6.59
C VAL A 97 -6.95 -3.12 7.50
N GLN A 98 -5.97 -2.26 7.27
CA GLN A 98 -4.79 -2.17 8.15
C GLN A 98 -5.18 -1.71 9.57
N LYS A 99 -6.05 -0.69 9.70
CA LYS A 99 -6.56 -0.24 11.01
C LYS A 99 -7.42 -1.29 11.71
N PHE A 100 -8.26 -2.00 10.95
CA PHE A 100 -9.02 -3.13 11.47
C PHE A 100 -8.08 -4.17 12.08
N HIS A 101 -7.04 -4.57 11.34
CA HIS A 101 -6.07 -5.56 11.82
C HIS A 101 -5.31 -5.06 13.07
N GLN A 102 -4.90 -3.79 13.12
CA GLN A 102 -4.31 -3.22 14.34
C GLN A 102 -5.25 -3.34 15.55
N SER A 103 -6.54 -3.07 15.37
CA SER A 103 -7.51 -3.10 16.47
C SER A 103 -7.91 -4.52 16.90
N GLN A 104 -8.10 -5.42 15.95
CA GLN A 104 -8.63 -6.78 16.21
C GLN A 104 -7.53 -7.83 16.39
N GLY A 105 -6.28 -7.53 16.01
CA GLY A 105 -5.18 -8.50 16.01
C GLY A 105 -5.35 -9.63 14.99
N ARG A 106 -6.33 -9.51 14.08
CA ARG A 106 -6.61 -10.42 12.97
C ARG A 106 -7.20 -9.67 11.78
N TYR A 107 -7.20 -10.31 10.62
CA TYR A 107 -7.97 -9.87 9.45
C TYR A 107 -9.45 -10.28 9.56
N PRO A 108 -10.35 -9.74 8.70
CA PRO A 108 -11.75 -10.13 8.68
C PRO A 108 -11.94 -11.62 8.39
N LEU A 109 -12.82 -12.27 9.16
CA LEU A 109 -13.02 -13.71 9.14
C LEU A 109 -14.49 -14.08 8.88
N PRO A 110 -14.79 -15.11 8.06
CA PRO A 110 -16.17 -15.54 7.80
C PRO A 110 -16.97 -15.87 9.07
N GLU A 111 -16.31 -16.39 10.09
CA GLU A 111 -16.94 -16.77 11.36
C GLU A 111 -17.50 -15.55 12.11
N HIS A 112 -16.89 -14.38 11.94
CA HIS A 112 -17.27 -13.13 12.60
C HIS A 112 -17.83 -12.11 11.61
N ARG A 113 -18.34 -12.56 10.44
CA ARG A 113 -18.66 -11.70 9.29
C ARG A 113 -19.52 -10.49 9.64
N ALA A 114 -20.60 -10.68 10.41
CA ALA A 114 -21.50 -9.58 10.75
C ALA A 114 -20.81 -8.54 11.65
N GLU A 115 -20.10 -8.99 12.69
CA GLU A 115 -19.38 -8.14 13.64
C GLU A 115 -18.20 -7.42 12.97
N ASP A 116 -17.47 -8.12 12.11
CA ASP A 116 -16.33 -7.60 11.37
C ASP A 116 -16.78 -6.53 10.37
N ILE A 117 -17.90 -6.73 9.65
CA ILE A 117 -18.46 -5.73 8.74
C ILE A 117 -18.80 -4.44 9.49
N GLU A 118 -19.46 -4.54 10.66
CA GLU A 118 -19.81 -3.35 11.44
C GLU A 118 -18.57 -2.65 11.98
N THR A 119 -17.55 -3.41 12.39
CA THR A 119 -16.26 -2.86 12.81
C THR A 119 -15.52 -2.17 11.66
N LEU A 120 -15.53 -2.74 10.46
CA LEU A 120 -14.96 -2.14 9.25
C LEU A 120 -15.68 -0.84 8.87
N LYS A 121 -17.02 -0.82 8.94
CA LYS A 121 -17.83 0.39 8.71
C LYS A 121 -17.52 1.48 9.72
N SER A 122 -17.40 1.13 11.00
CA SER A 122 -17.01 2.06 12.07
C SER A 122 -15.60 2.60 11.83
N THR A 123 -14.66 1.72 11.48
CA THR A 123 -13.27 2.08 11.16
C THR A 123 -13.20 3.04 9.95
N ARG A 124 -13.99 2.79 8.90
CA ARG A 124 -14.15 3.70 7.76
C ARG A 124 -14.61 5.07 8.23
N SER A 125 -15.71 5.14 8.99
CA SER A 125 -16.28 6.42 9.42
C SER A 125 -15.26 7.25 10.21
N SER A 126 -14.54 6.64 11.14
CA SER A 126 -13.50 7.32 11.92
C SER A 126 -12.27 7.70 11.08
N LEU A 127 -11.88 6.87 10.10
CA LEU A 127 -10.75 7.18 9.21
C LEU A 127 -11.07 8.34 8.26
N LEU A 128 -12.30 8.41 7.75
CA LEU A 128 -12.69 9.34 6.68
C LEU A 128 -13.35 10.63 7.17
N GLU A 129 -13.65 10.76 8.47
CA GLU A 129 -14.13 12.03 9.08
C GLU A 129 -13.29 13.26 8.66
N PRO A 130 -11.94 13.18 8.59
CA PRO A 130 -11.09 14.26 8.07
C PRO A 130 -11.32 14.64 6.59
N LEU A 131 -11.82 13.69 5.79
CA LEU A 131 -11.81 13.74 4.33
C LEU A 131 -13.18 14.14 3.77
N THR A 132 -14.27 13.63 4.35
CA THR A 132 -15.62 13.77 3.82
C THR A 132 -16.67 13.73 4.92
N GLN A 133 -17.80 14.40 4.68
CA GLN A 133 -19.00 14.31 5.53
C GLN A 133 -19.84 13.07 5.21
N ASP A 134 -19.62 12.44 4.05
CA ASP A 134 -20.29 11.20 3.64
C ASP A 134 -19.26 10.10 3.34
N PRO A 135 -18.79 9.38 4.37
CA PRO A 135 -17.84 8.27 4.19
C PRO A 135 -18.38 7.12 3.34
N VAL A 136 -19.71 6.93 3.32
CA VAL A 136 -20.35 5.81 2.61
C VAL A 136 -20.37 6.06 1.11
N ALA A 137 -20.60 7.30 0.68
CA ALA A 137 -20.50 7.67 -0.74
C ALA A 137 -19.08 7.48 -1.30
N VAL A 138 -18.06 7.64 -0.46
CA VAL A 138 -16.65 7.52 -0.88
C VAL A 138 -16.17 6.08 -0.87
N LEU A 139 -16.41 5.32 0.22
CA LEU A 139 -16.07 3.90 0.31
C LEU A 139 -17.36 3.11 0.63
N PRO A 140 -18.11 2.65 -0.39
CA PRO A 140 -19.40 1.98 -0.20
C PRO A 140 -19.30 0.66 0.57
N ASP A 141 -20.38 0.28 1.24
CA ASP A 141 -20.45 -0.93 2.07
C ASP A 141 -20.14 -2.23 1.32
N GLU A 142 -20.34 -2.26 -0.01
CA GLU A 142 -20.05 -3.42 -0.85
C GLU A 142 -18.58 -3.85 -0.78
N TYR A 143 -17.65 -2.90 -0.59
CA TYR A 143 -16.22 -3.18 -0.44
C TYR A 143 -15.91 -4.04 0.79
N PHE A 144 -16.77 -4.03 1.81
CA PHE A 144 -16.57 -4.85 3.01
C PHE A 144 -17.17 -6.25 2.88
N THR A 145 -18.00 -6.51 1.88
CA THR A 145 -18.67 -7.82 1.73
C THR A 145 -17.78 -8.87 1.08
N ASN A 146 -16.78 -8.44 0.30
CA ASN A 146 -15.95 -9.28 -0.55
C ASN A 146 -14.51 -9.43 -0.04
N ILE A 147 -14.22 -9.13 1.23
CA ILE A 147 -12.84 -9.12 1.77
C ILE A 147 -12.56 -10.20 2.83
N PHE A 148 -13.23 -11.35 2.70
CA PHE A 148 -13.12 -12.47 3.65
C PHE A 148 -12.37 -13.65 3.04
N SER A 149 -11.59 -14.35 3.87
CA SER A 149 -10.78 -15.52 3.49
C SER A 149 -9.64 -15.19 2.52
N LYS A 150 -8.96 -16.21 1.99
CA LYS A 150 -7.95 -16.07 0.93
C LYS A 150 -8.44 -16.82 -0.31
N LEU A 151 -8.74 -16.09 -1.39
CA LEU A 151 -9.22 -16.71 -2.62
C LEU A 151 -8.03 -17.03 -3.53
N ALA A 152 -7.95 -18.29 -3.97
CA ALA A 152 -6.84 -18.77 -4.80
C ALA A 152 -6.60 -17.93 -6.07
N PRO A 153 -7.64 -17.48 -6.82
CA PRO A 153 -7.43 -16.61 -7.98
C PRO A 153 -6.76 -15.28 -7.64
N VAL A 154 -7.17 -14.63 -6.54
CA VAL A 154 -6.58 -13.35 -6.13
C VAL A 154 -5.17 -13.53 -5.58
N CYS A 155 -4.91 -14.63 -4.86
CA CYS A 155 -3.54 -15.02 -4.51
C CYS A 155 -2.67 -15.16 -5.76
N ALA A 156 -3.17 -15.79 -6.84
CA ALA A 156 -2.42 -15.94 -8.07
C ALA A 156 -2.14 -14.60 -8.76
N ILE A 157 -3.13 -13.70 -8.83
CA ILE A 157 -2.97 -12.35 -9.38
C ILE A 157 -1.91 -11.57 -8.58
N THR A 158 -2.11 -11.43 -7.27
CA THR A 158 -1.21 -10.65 -6.41
C THR A 158 0.20 -11.24 -6.38
N ALA A 159 0.34 -12.57 -6.28
CA ALA A 159 1.64 -13.22 -6.32
C ALA A 159 2.32 -13.10 -7.69
N GLY A 160 1.56 -13.13 -8.79
CA GLY A 160 2.09 -12.91 -10.13
C GLY A 160 2.76 -11.55 -10.27
N ILE A 161 2.09 -10.49 -9.80
CA ILE A 161 2.65 -9.13 -9.76
C ILE A 161 3.92 -9.07 -8.91
N VAL A 162 3.89 -9.61 -7.69
CA VAL A 162 5.09 -9.62 -6.82
C VAL A 162 6.24 -10.41 -7.46
N CYS A 163 5.98 -11.57 -8.05
CA CYS A 163 7.02 -12.39 -8.69
C CYS A 163 7.68 -11.68 -9.88
N GLN A 164 6.89 -10.96 -10.68
CA GLN A 164 7.41 -10.16 -11.79
C GLN A 164 8.39 -9.09 -11.28
N GLU A 165 8.01 -8.39 -10.21
CA GLU A 165 8.84 -7.36 -9.58
C GLU A 165 10.11 -7.92 -8.96
N VAL A 166 10.03 -9.08 -8.31
CA VAL A 166 11.20 -9.75 -7.73
C VAL A 166 12.21 -10.11 -8.82
N THR A 167 11.73 -10.64 -9.94
CA THR A 167 12.57 -10.96 -11.09
C THR A 167 13.23 -9.69 -11.66
N ALA A 168 12.46 -8.60 -11.76
CA ALA A 168 12.97 -7.30 -12.17
C ALA A 168 14.05 -6.76 -11.22
N ALA A 169 13.82 -6.81 -9.90
CA ALA A 169 14.74 -6.33 -8.88
C ALA A 169 16.06 -7.11 -8.83
N ILE A 170 16.03 -8.41 -9.14
CA ILE A 170 17.24 -9.24 -9.24
C ILE A 170 18.04 -8.87 -10.50
N SER A 171 17.35 -8.61 -11.61
CA SER A 171 18.01 -8.30 -12.89
C SER A 171 18.48 -6.83 -13.00
N GLN A 172 17.89 -5.91 -12.24
CA GLN A 172 18.13 -4.46 -12.29
C GLN A 172 17.94 -3.84 -13.68
N LYS A 173 17.10 -4.45 -14.52
CA LYS A 173 16.89 -4.04 -15.92
C LYS A 173 15.71 -3.09 -16.14
N GLN A 174 14.86 -2.93 -15.13
CA GLN A 174 13.69 -2.07 -15.22
C GLN A 174 13.35 -1.44 -13.88
N VAL A 175 12.58 -0.36 -13.94
CA VAL A 175 11.93 0.23 -12.78
C VAL A 175 10.83 -0.70 -12.28
N LEU A 176 10.70 -0.77 -10.96
CA LEU A 176 9.66 -1.52 -10.27
C LEU A 176 8.49 -0.58 -9.96
N PHE A 177 7.32 -1.13 -9.65
CA PHE A 177 6.27 -0.32 -9.04
C PHE A 177 6.81 0.30 -7.75
N ASN A 178 6.49 1.56 -7.56
CA ASN A 178 6.83 2.38 -6.41
C ASN A 178 5.50 3.02 -6.05
N ASN A 179 4.83 2.71 -4.95
CA ASN A 179 5.17 1.77 -3.86
C ASN A 179 4.15 0.66 -3.65
N MET A 180 2.95 0.79 -4.20
CA MET A 180 1.80 -0.04 -3.86
C MET A 180 1.12 -0.56 -5.13
N PHE A 181 0.69 -1.82 -5.06
CA PHE A 181 -0.30 -2.40 -5.96
C PHE A 181 -1.53 -2.79 -5.15
N LEU A 182 -2.72 -2.44 -5.62
CA LEU A 182 -4.00 -2.71 -4.97
C LEU A 182 -5.00 -3.30 -5.96
N PHE A 183 -5.44 -4.54 -5.73
CA PHE A 183 -6.45 -5.23 -6.54
C PHE A 183 -7.84 -5.08 -5.93
N SER A 184 -8.75 -4.44 -6.64
CA SER A 184 -10.06 -4.05 -6.11
C SER A 184 -11.03 -5.23 -5.99
N PRO A 185 -11.72 -5.39 -4.84
CA PRO A 185 -12.70 -6.46 -4.65
C PRO A 185 -14.01 -6.25 -5.42
N THR A 186 -14.24 -5.03 -5.92
CA THR A 186 -15.50 -4.64 -6.58
C THR A 186 -15.30 -4.48 -8.08
N THR A 187 -14.25 -3.76 -8.50
CA THR A 187 -13.99 -3.51 -9.92
C THR A 187 -13.16 -4.60 -10.59
N HIS A 188 -12.47 -5.42 -9.79
CA HIS A 188 -11.52 -6.44 -10.27
C HIS A 188 -10.37 -5.86 -11.09
N ILE A 189 -10.05 -4.59 -10.87
CA ILE A 189 -8.93 -3.89 -11.50
C ILE A 189 -7.78 -3.79 -10.48
N GLY A 190 -6.56 -4.01 -10.95
CA GLY A 190 -5.33 -3.76 -10.20
C GLY A 190 -4.83 -2.34 -10.43
N TYR A 191 -4.56 -1.59 -9.36
CA TYR A 191 -4.13 -0.20 -9.43
C TYR A 191 -2.74 -0.03 -8.81
N PHE A 192 -1.90 0.78 -9.46
CA PHE A 192 -0.58 1.11 -8.95
C PHE A 192 -0.57 2.52 -8.36
N PHE A 193 -0.03 2.63 -7.14
CA PHE A 193 0.07 3.90 -6.43
C PHE A 193 1.51 4.20 -6.05
N LYS A 194 1.92 5.44 -6.29
CA LYS A 194 3.24 5.98 -5.98
C LYS A 194 3.20 6.96 -4.85
N ALA A 195 4.16 6.83 -3.95
CA ALA A 195 4.36 7.76 -2.87
C ALA A 195 5.48 8.75 -3.21
N THR A 196 5.17 10.02 -3.18
CA THR A 196 6.11 11.11 -3.40
C THR A 196 6.27 11.91 -2.11
N SER A 197 7.51 12.10 -1.65
CA SER A 197 7.77 13.01 -0.54
C SER A 197 7.68 14.45 -1.06
N SER A 198 6.82 15.28 -0.47
CA SER A 198 6.95 16.73 -0.71
C SER A 198 8.20 17.22 0.03
N SER A 199 9.12 17.87 -0.68
CA SER A 199 10.22 18.58 -0.03
C SER A 199 9.66 19.84 0.62
N ALA A 200 9.42 19.82 1.92
CA ALA A 200 9.32 21.08 2.67
C ALA A 200 10.69 21.79 2.58
N PRO A 201 10.73 23.13 2.43
CA PRO A 201 11.98 23.89 2.48
C PRO A 201 12.72 23.56 3.78
N GLU A 202 14.03 23.36 3.69
CA GLU A 202 14.94 23.18 4.83
C GLU A 202 14.89 24.43 5.72
N ASP A 203 13.92 24.53 6.62
CA ASP A 203 13.95 25.38 7.81
C ASP A 203 12.67 25.18 8.62
N THR A 204 12.60 24.12 9.42
CA THR A 204 11.94 24.10 10.74
C THR A 204 12.11 22.72 11.37
N LYS A 205 12.61 22.69 12.61
CA LYS A 205 12.75 21.49 13.44
C LYS A 205 11.38 20.96 13.87
N SER A 206 10.69 20.33 12.94
CA SER A 206 9.58 19.37 13.14
C SER A 206 9.20 18.87 11.76
N THR A 207 9.98 17.97 11.18
CA THR A 207 9.73 17.40 9.84
C THR A 207 8.52 16.47 9.91
N THR A 208 7.33 17.04 9.76
CA THR A 208 6.16 16.29 9.30
C THR A 208 6.45 15.96 7.83
N HIS A 209 6.93 14.74 7.56
CA HIS A 209 7.09 14.27 6.18
C HIS A 209 5.69 14.15 5.57
N ILE A 210 5.34 15.08 4.70
CA ILE A 210 4.10 15.00 3.92
C ILE A 210 4.42 14.08 2.73
N THR A 211 3.79 12.91 2.76
CA THR A 211 3.84 11.93 1.66
C THR A 211 2.58 12.10 0.85
N ASN A 212 2.76 12.48 -0.41
CA ASN A 212 1.70 12.53 -1.41
C ASN A 212 1.54 11.15 -2.07
N ILE A 213 0.32 10.74 -2.38
CA ILE A 213 0.06 9.51 -3.14
C ILE A 213 -0.55 9.82 -4.50
N GLU A 214 0.06 9.28 -5.55
CA GLU A 214 -0.37 9.38 -6.95
C GLU A 214 -0.82 8.00 -7.46
N MET A 215 -1.88 7.93 -8.26
CA MET A 215 -2.24 6.70 -9.00
C MET A 215 -1.55 6.75 -10.37
N VAL A 216 -0.71 5.77 -10.68
CA VAL A 216 0.20 5.82 -11.83
C VAL A 216 -0.18 4.90 -12.98
N ASP A 217 -0.90 3.81 -12.71
CA ASP A 217 -1.31 2.85 -13.73
C ASP A 217 -2.45 1.94 -13.24
N GLU A 218 -3.10 1.22 -14.17
CA GLU A 218 -4.12 0.21 -13.89
C GLU A 218 -4.02 -1.01 -14.84
N ILE A 219 -4.35 -2.19 -14.34
CA ILE A 219 -4.35 -3.45 -15.10
C ILE A 219 -5.66 -4.23 -14.89
N LEU A 220 -6.18 -4.79 -15.97
CA LEU A 220 -7.37 -5.64 -16.03
C LEU A 220 -7.08 -7.10 -15.65
#